data_AF-A0A7W9AEX7-F1
#
_entry.id   AF-A0A7W9AEX7-F1
#
_cell.length_a   1.000
_cell.length_b   1.000
_cell.length_c   1.000
_cell.angle_alpha   90.00
_cell.angle_beta   90.00
_cell.angle_gamma   90.00
#
_symmetry.space_group_name_H-M   'P 1'
#
loop_
_entity.id
_entity.type
_entity.pdbx_description
1 polymer ?
#
loop_
_entity_poly.entity_id
_entity_poly.type
_entity_poly.pdbx_seq_one_letter_code
_entity_poly.pdbx_strand_id
1 'polypeptide(L)' 'MKIDNGTQGHLIIAGVHNGLCGVSDGVLSFQPNIRTKKPESANGALLNGETIRISVWKSPDNPGFYLATFEALQ' A
#
# COMPACT_ATOMS: atom_id res chain seq x y z
N MET A 1 1.28 0.08 27.28
CA MET A 1 1.93 0.09 25.96
C MET A 1 0.81 0.12 24.94
N LYS A 2 0.59 1.27 24.28
CA LYS A 2 -0.52 1.44 23.33
C LYS A 2 -0.01 0.87 22.01
N ILE A 3 -0.52 -0.29 21.60
CA ILE A 3 -0.20 -0.86 20.29
C ILE A 3 -0.89 0.05 19.28
N ASP A 4 -0.12 0.90 18.61
CA ASP A 4 -0.60 1.68 17.48
C ASP A 4 -0.74 0.70 16.32
N ASN A 5 -1.96 0.23 16.05
CA ASN A 5 -2.24 -0.71 14.94
C ASN A 5 -2.17 -0.02 13.56
N GLY A 6 -1.57 1.17 13.49
CA GLY A 6 -1.70 2.08 12.36
C GLY A 6 -3.14 2.53 12.14
N THR A 7 -3.32 3.43 11.17
CA THR A 7 -4.64 3.77 10.62
C THR A 7 -4.92 2.83 9.45
N GLN A 8 -6.17 2.39 9.27
CA GLN A 8 -6.55 1.66 8.05
C GLN A 8 -6.95 2.63 6.94
N GLY A 9 -6.52 2.36 5.72
CA GLY A 9 -6.92 3.10 4.52
C GLY A 9 -7.44 2.15 3.44
N HIS A 10 -8.34 2.64 2.59
CA HIS A 10 -8.72 1.92 1.39
C HIS A 10 -7.74 2.23 0.27
N LEU A 11 -7.05 1.20 -0.21
CA LEU A 11 -5.98 1.29 -1.21
C LEU A 11 -6.40 0.59 -2.50
N ILE A 12 -6.24 1.30 -3.61
CA ILE A 12 -6.44 0.75 -4.94
C ILE A 12 -5.16 0.94 -5.74
N ILE A 13 -4.51 -0.17 -6.07
CA ILE A 13 -3.37 -0.24 -6.98
C ILE A 13 -3.83 -1.02 -8.21
N ALA A 14 -3.94 -0.33 -9.35
CA ALA A 14 -4.47 -0.90 -10.58
C ALA A 14 -3.76 -2.20 -10.98
N GLY A 15 -4.49 -3.32 -10.88
CA GLY A 15 -4.00 -4.63 -11.27
C GLY A 15 -3.16 -5.38 -10.22
N VAL A 16 -3.04 -4.84 -9.01
CA VAL A 16 -2.23 -5.39 -7.90
C VAL A 16 -3.05 -5.58 -6.63
N HIS A 17 -3.79 -4.55 -6.22
CA HIS A 17 -4.50 -4.55 -4.95
C HIS A 17 -5.78 -3.70 -5.01
N ASN A 18 -6.84 -4.16 -4.39
CA ASN A 18 -8.04 -3.37 -4.11
C ASN A 18 -8.61 -3.84 -2.76
N GLY A 19 -8.53 -2.99 -1.75
CA GLY A 19 -9.02 -3.31 -0.42
C GLY A 19 -8.38 -2.49 0.68
N LEU A 20 -8.42 -3.02 1.90
CA LEU A 20 -7.84 -2.37 3.07
C LEU A 20 -6.31 -2.54 3.09
N CYS A 21 -5.63 -1.46 3.46
CA CYS A 21 -4.21 -1.43 3.78
C CYS A 21 -4.00 -0.85 5.18
N GLY A 22 -2.88 -1.20 5.81
CA GLY A 22 -2.40 -0.50 7.00
C GLY A 22 -1.60 0.72 6.59
N VAL A 23 -1.75 1.82 7.32
CA VAL A 23 -1.07 3.10 7.12
C VAL A 23 -0.38 3.48 8.43
N SER A 24 0.95 3.57 8.43
CA SER A 24 1.73 4.05 9.58
C SER A 24 2.96 4.79 9.09
N ASP A 25 3.25 5.95 9.69
CA ASP A 25 4.50 6.71 9.47
C ASP A 25 4.85 6.94 7.98
N GLY A 26 3.85 7.24 7.14
CA GLY A 26 4.05 7.47 5.71
C GLY A 26 4.29 6.20 4.88
N VAL A 27 4.06 5.02 5.47
CA VAL A 27 4.20 3.71 4.83
C VAL A 27 2.84 3.00 4.80
N LEU A 28 2.51 2.45 3.63
CA LEU A 28 1.40 1.55 3.40
C LEU A 28 1.87 0.10 3.54
N SER A 29 1.03 -0.74 4.11
CA SER A 29 1.21 -2.20 4.15
C SER A 29 0.00 -2.88 3.56
N PHE A 30 0.21 -3.79 2.62
CA PHE A 30 -0.88 -4.48 1.93
C PHE A 30 -0.46 -5.86 1.42
N GLN A 31 -1.46 -6.71 1.18
CA GLN A 31 -1.28 -8.00 0.51
C GLN A 31 -1.89 -7.92 -0.89
N PRO A 32 -1.12 -8.17 -1.98
CA PRO A 32 -1.65 -8.18 -3.33
C PRO A 32 -2.74 -9.24 -3.46
N ASN A 33 -3.92 -8.82 -3.93
CA ASN A 33 -5.07 -9.70 -4.14
C ASN A 33 -5.47 -9.77 -5.63
N ILE A 34 -4.81 -9.01 -6.50
CA ILE A 34 -4.96 -9.05 -7.95
C ILE A 34 -3.61 -9.40 -8.56
N ARG A 35 -3.59 -10.34 -9.52
CA ARG A 35 -2.36 -10.92 -10.07
C ARG A 35 -2.03 -10.49 -11.50
N THR A 36 -2.61 -9.37 -11.94
CA THR A 36 -2.40 -8.89 -13.32
C THR A 36 -1.10 -8.11 -13.50
N LYS A 37 -0.53 -7.58 -12.41
CA LYS A 37 0.74 -6.86 -12.38
C LYS A 37 1.57 -7.24 -11.15
N LYS A 38 2.88 -7.00 -11.23
CA LYS A 38 3.78 -7.14 -10.09
C LYS A 38 3.63 -5.92 -9.17
N PRO A 39 3.50 -6.08 -7.84
CA PRO A 39 3.42 -4.95 -6.92
C PRO A 39 4.57 -3.95 -7.08
N GLU A 40 5.79 -4.43 -7.29
CA GLU A 40 7.00 -3.62 -7.44
C GLU A 40 7.02 -2.76 -8.71
N SER A 41 6.11 -3.00 -9.65
CA SER A 41 5.94 -2.18 -10.86
C SER A 41 4.93 -1.03 -10.68
N ALA A 42 4.27 -0.96 -9.53
CA ALA A 42 3.29 0.07 -9.25
C ALA A 42 3.96 1.38 -8.80
N ASN A 43 3.65 2.47 -9.50
CA ASN A 43 4.19 3.81 -9.22
C ASN A 43 3.08 4.80 -8.80
N GLY A 44 1.82 4.37 -8.80
CA GLY A 44 0.67 5.20 -8.45
C GLY A 44 -0.49 4.35 -7.95
N ALA A 45 -1.31 4.97 -7.09
CA ALA A 45 -2.45 4.34 -6.45
C ALA A 45 -3.52 5.38 -6.06
N LEU A 46 -4.67 4.88 -5.62
CA LEU A 46 -5.66 5.67 -4.90
C LEU A 46 -5.63 5.25 -3.42
N LEU A 47 -5.47 6.22 -2.51
CA LEU A 47 -5.60 6.03 -1.08
C LEU A 47 -6.78 6.85 -0.58
N ASN A 48 -7.81 6.20 -0.04
CA ASN A 48 -9.05 6.84 0.41
C ASN A 48 -9.71 7.74 -0.66
N GLY A 49 -9.51 7.43 -1.94
CA GLY A 49 -10.02 8.21 -3.07
C GLY A 49 -9.06 9.28 -3.60
N GLU A 50 -7.97 9.58 -2.90
CA GLU A 50 -6.95 10.53 -3.35
C GLU A 50 -5.87 9.85 -4.19
N THR A 51 -5.42 10.53 -5.24
CA THR A 51 -4.35 9.99 -6.08
C THR A 51 -3.00 10.23 -5.42
N ILE A 52 -2.25 9.15 -5.23
CA ILE A 52 -0.92 9.16 -4.63
C ILE A 52 0.10 8.54 -5.58
N ARG A 53 1.35 9.00 -5.50
CA ARG A 53 2.49 8.25 -6.02
C ARG A 53 2.94 7.27 -4.95
N ILE A 54 3.37 6.09 -5.38
CA ILE A 54 3.88 5.06 -4.47
C ILE A 54 5.18 4.47 -4.97
N SER A 55 6.03 4.02 -4.06
CA SER A 55 7.18 3.17 -4.37
C SER A 55 7.03 1.88 -3.57
N VAL A 56 6.86 0.75 -4.24
CA VAL A 56 6.51 -0.53 -3.59
C VAL A 56 7.71 -1.44 -3.47
N TRP A 57 7.88 -2.09 -2.32
CA TRP A 57 8.84 -3.16 -2.12
C TRP A 57 8.25 -4.29 -1.28
N LYS A 58 8.85 -5.48 -1.38
CA LYS A 58 8.44 -6.64 -0.59
C LYS A 58 8.83 -6.44 0.87
N SER A 59 7.93 -6.75 1.80
CA SER A 59 8.27 -6.70 3.24
C SER A 59 9.35 -7.74 3.56
N PRO A 60 10.48 -7.33 4.20
CA PRO A 60 11.50 -8.28 4.63
C PRO A 60 11.02 -9.15 5.81
N ASP A 61 10.14 -8.60 6.64
CA ASP A 61 9.69 -9.24 7.89
C ASP A 61 8.44 -10.11 7.71
N ASN A 62 7.60 -9.81 6.71
CA ASN A 62 6.31 -10.48 6.51
C ASN A 62 6.18 -11.07 5.09
N PRO A 63 6.43 -12.38 4.92
CA PRO A 63 6.29 -13.05 3.63
C PRO A 63 4.88 -12.88 3.05
N GLY A 64 4.80 -12.35 1.82
CA GLY A 64 3.54 -12.14 1.11
C GLY A 64 2.93 -10.74 1.30
N PHE A 65 3.44 -9.96 2.24
CA PHE A 65 3.12 -8.53 2.37
C PHE A 65 4.08 -7.67 1.56
N TYR A 66 3.54 -6.54 1.13
CA TYR A 66 4.28 -5.48 0.45
C TYR A 66 4.11 -4.20 1.24
N LEU A 67 5.17 -3.41 1.21
CA LEU A 67 5.24 -2.08 1.80
C LEU A 67 5.34 -1.06 0.68
N ALA A 68 4.82 0.14 0.91
CA ALA A 68 5.02 1.24 -0.01
C ALA A 68 5.11 2.58 0.71
N THR A 69 6.08 3.42 0.33
CA THR A 69 6.01 4.85 0.65
C THR A 69 5.01 5.50 -0.27
N PHE A 70 4.43 6.63 0.15
CA PHE A 70 3.51 7.39 -0.68
C PHE A 70 3.64 8.90 -0.55
N GLU A 71 3.30 9.60 -1.62
CA GLU A 71 3.23 11.06 -1.69
C GLU A 71 1.91 11.47 -2.34
N ALA A 72 1.21 12.42 -1.73
CA ALA A 72 -0.01 12.98 -2.31
C ALA A 72 0.32 13.82 -3.55
N LEU A 73 -0.45 13.61 -4.63
CA LEU A 73 -0.41 14.50 -5.80
C LEU A 73 -1.42 15.62 -5.57
N GLN A 74 -0.90 16.81 -5.25
CA GLN A 74 -1.71 18.04 -5.20
C GLN A 74 -2.19 18.47 -6.59
#